data_AF-A0A4U1CYX2-F1
#
_entry.id   AF-A0A4U1CYX2-F1
#
_cell.length_a   1.000
_cell.length_b   1.000
_cell.length_c   1.000
_cell.angle_alpha   90.00
_cell.angle_beta   90.00
_cell.angle_gamma   90.00
#
_symmetry.space_group_name_H-M   'P 1'
#
loop_
_entity.id
_entity.type
_entity.pdbx_description
1 polymer ?
#
loop_
_entity_poly.entity_id
_entity_poly.type
_entity_poly.pdbx_seq_one_letter_code
_entity_poly.pdbx_strand_id
1 'polypeptide(L)'
;MKSKNSCFFIFITSILFFAGCNSDSKVEARKTPKSQTEIEDLPENNLKFKDVNGIRFFEVKRRFKNGVSFNNDGFQQIPTWIIQFKAPDTMLAYSPEKKKMESFYLHHDHGRIYNFAREYFRVRIISKDSLVLQRVQVDAMKIAGDDDPRSDVYSTYYSKKIIDKLNTTIGELQKPTSRDTLFIKDLSLKTYKDPSNPTVAFPATSPVVFVPNSKNVSVEKISTADELNNRKSAVDYFYPYYKIVINKSYKDFVYNFSVVVDANGKMYVTKGYEFVLPEYREQRKKLLQGIADMYLSNLFYITPGKTLGIPHSSEISLKVIGRTGN
;
A
#
# COMPACT_ATOMS: atom_id res chain seq x y z
N MET A 1 34.96 15.01 -62.05
CA MET A 1 34.94 13.86 -62.98
C MET A 1 33.54 13.24 -62.93
N LYS A 2 32.85 13.24 -64.09
CA LYS A 2 31.49 12.73 -64.39
C LYS A 2 30.28 13.32 -63.63
N SER A 3 29.69 14.33 -64.27
CA SER A 3 28.28 14.74 -64.17
C SER A 3 27.42 14.03 -65.22
N LYS A 4 26.09 14.29 -65.15
CA LYS A 4 25.07 14.24 -66.23
C LYS A 4 24.46 12.85 -66.45
N ASN A 5 23.14 12.64 -66.48
CA ASN A 5 22.14 13.33 -67.29
C ASN A 5 20.70 13.01 -66.83
N SER A 6 19.81 13.99 -67.02
CA SER A 6 18.36 13.85 -67.05
C SER A 6 17.92 13.49 -68.47
N CYS A 7 16.86 12.69 -68.65
CA CYS A 7 16.13 12.63 -69.92
C CYS A 7 14.66 12.27 -69.69
N PHE A 8 13.83 12.80 -70.58
CA PHE A 8 12.44 13.17 -70.42
C PHE A 8 11.63 12.53 -71.56
N PHE A 9 10.33 12.30 -71.32
CA PHE A 9 9.20 12.13 -72.27
C PHE A 9 9.05 10.86 -73.15
N ILE A 10 7.81 10.30 -73.15
CA ILE A 10 6.79 10.32 -74.24
C ILE A 10 5.63 9.38 -73.79
N PHE A 11 4.44 9.91 -73.48
CA PHE A 11 3.16 9.84 -74.23
C PHE A 11 2.70 8.44 -74.69
N ILE A 12 1.48 8.03 -74.29
CA ILE A 12 0.41 7.46 -75.15
C ILE A 12 -0.89 7.35 -74.34
N THR A 13 -1.91 8.04 -74.83
CA THR A 13 -3.33 7.91 -74.52
C THR A 13 -3.91 6.64 -75.14
N SER A 14 -4.78 5.92 -74.42
CA SER A 14 -5.82 5.11 -75.06
C SER A 14 -7.04 4.92 -74.15
N ILE A 15 -8.18 5.40 -74.63
CA ILE A 15 -9.52 5.21 -74.08
C ILE A 15 -10.09 3.94 -74.72
N LEU A 16 -10.63 3.01 -73.93
CA LEU A 16 -11.57 1.99 -74.40
C LEU A 16 -12.66 1.77 -73.35
N PHE A 17 -13.90 1.97 -73.81
CA PHE A 17 -15.16 1.63 -73.16
C PHE A 17 -15.34 0.09 -73.09
N PHE A 18 -15.95 -0.41 -72.01
CA PHE A 18 -17.27 -1.07 -71.96
C PHE A 18 -17.41 -2.08 -70.80
N ALA A 19 -18.65 -2.15 -70.29
CA ALA A 19 -19.31 -3.26 -69.61
C ALA A 19 -19.06 -3.50 -68.09
N GLY A 20 -19.94 -2.87 -67.30
CA GLY A 20 -20.85 -3.53 -66.34
C GLY A 20 -20.38 -4.73 -65.52
N CYS A 21 -20.32 -4.53 -64.20
CA CYS A 21 -20.89 -5.48 -63.25
C CYS A 21 -21.38 -4.72 -62.01
N ASN A 22 -22.70 -4.81 -61.76
CA ASN A 22 -23.32 -4.48 -60.48
C ASN A 22 -22.66 -5.31 -59.38
N SER A 23 -22.12 -4.67 -58.34
CA SER A 23 -22.05 -5.28 -57.03
C SER A 23 -22.34 -4.22 -55.98
N ASP A 24 -23.41 -4.43 -55.23
CA ASP A 24 -23.81 -3.62 -54.10
C ASP A 24 -22.69 -3.58 -53.06
N SER A 25 -21.94 -2.49 -53.03
CA SER A 25 -21.07 -2.17 -51.90
C SER A 25 -21.94 -1.51 -50.83
N LYS A 26 -22.35 -2.32 -49.85
CA LYS A 26 -22.85 -1.82 -48.57
C LYS A 26 -21.84 -0.82 -48.02
N VAL A 27 -22.30 0.42 -47.85
CA VAL A 27 -21.62 1.44 -47.06
C VAL A 27 -21.55 0.92 -45.63
N GLU A 28 -20.47 0.24 -45.28
CA GLU A 28 -20.12 0.00 -43.88
C GLU A 28 -19.85 1.35 -43.25
N ALA A 29 -20.81 1.79 -42.43
CA ALA A 29 -20.62 2.90 -41.52
C ALA A 29 -19.34 2.67 -40.73
N ARG A 30 -18.30 3.45 -41.04
CA ARG A 30 -17.12 3.60 -40.19
C ARG A 30 -17.62 3.96 -38.79
N LYS A 31 -17.58 2.98 -37.89
CA LYS A 31 -17.75 3.22 -36.46
C LYS A 31 -16.64 4.18 -36.05
N THR A 32 -17.01 5.42 -35.81
CA THR A 32 -16.19 6.39 -35.09
C THR A 32 -15.67 5.69 -33.82
N PRO A 33 -14.37 5.74 -33.51
CA PRO A 33 -13.87 5.13 -32.29
C PRO A 33 -14.59 5.81 -31.13
N LYS A 34 -15.35 5.01 -30.36
CA LYS A 34 -16.00 5.46 -29.13
C LYS A 34 -14.95 6.17 -28.28
N SER A 35 -15.24 7.39 -27.85
CA SER A 35 -14.39 8.09 -26.89
C SER A 35 -14.22 7.18 -25.67
N GLN A 36 -13.02 7.17 -25.09
CA GLN A 36 -12.67 6.38 -23.89
C GLN A 36 -13.58 6.65 -22.68
N THR A 37 -14.47 7.63 -22.76
CA THR A 37 -15.47 7.99 -21.76
C THR A 37 -16.63 6.99 -21.62
N GLU A 38 -16.86 6.08 -22.59
CA GLU A 38 -18.05 5.20 -22.62
C GLU A 38 -17.82 3.76 -22.11
N ILE A 39 -16.67 3.43 -21.52
CA ILE A 39 -16.40 2.08 -20.96
C ILE A 39 -16.05 2.17 -19.47
N GLU A 40 -16.84 2.91 -18.70
CA GLU A 40 -16.96 2.60 -17.28
C GLU A 40 -18.32 1.91 -17.08
N ASP A 41 -18.30 0.63 -16.72
CA ASP A 41 -19.49 -0.10 -16.23
C ASP A 41 -19.92 0.52 -14.88
N LEU A 42 -20.54 1.69 -14.97
CA LEU A 42 -21.06 2.42 -13.83
C LEU A 42 -22.46 1.88 -13.51
N PRO A 43 -22.81 1.69 -12.23
CA PRO A 43 -24.16 1.27 -11.87
C PRO A 43 -25.19 2.30 -12.36
N GLU A 44 -26.38 1.83 -12.78
CA GLU A 44 -27.44 2.64 -13.40
C GLU A 44 -27.90 3.86 -12.56
N ASN A 45 -27.60 3.90 -11.26
CA ASN A 45 -28.03 4.94 -10.33
C ASN A 45 -26.85 5.76 -9.77
N ASN A 46 -26.03 6.33 -10.63
CA ASN A 46 -24.81 7.02 -10.21
C ASN A 46 -25.00 8.54 -10.16
N LEU A 47 -25.22 9.06 -8.95
CA LEU A 47 -25.35 10.50 -8.71
C LEU A 47 -24.03 11.26 -8.95
N LYS A 48 -24.10 12.60 -8.92
CA LYS A 48 -22.93 13.50 -8.84
C LYS A 48 -22.79 14.03 -7.42
N PHE A 49 -21.60 14.56 -7.07
CA PHE A 49 -21.36 15.13 -5.74
C PHE A 49 -22.36 16.24 -5.37
N LYS A 50 -22.78 17.05 -6.36
CA LYS A 50 -23.80 18.08 -6.17
C LYS A 50 -25.13 17.54 -5.62
N ASP A 51 -25.48 16.30 -5.95
CA ASP A 51 -26.76 15.68 -5.58
C ASP A 51 -26.75 15.13 -4.14
N VAL A 52 -25.57 15.09 -3.51
CA VAL A 52 -25.34 14.62 -2.13
C VAL A 52 -24.76 15.74 -1.25
N ASN A 53 -25.02 17.00 -1.62
CA ASN A 53 -24.54 18.16 -0.88
C ASN A 53 -25.02 18.15 0.58
N GLY A 54 -24.10 18.49 1.49
CA GLY A 54 -24.37 18.53 2.92
C GLY A 54 -24.33 17.17 3.62
N ILE A 55 -24.31 16.05 2.88
CA ILE A 55 -24.22 14.72 3.48
C ILE A 55 -22.77 14.45 3.89
N ARG A 56 -22.59 14.11 5.17
CA ARG A 56 -21.30 13.65 5.69
C ARG A 56 -21.18 12.13 5.51
N PHE A 57 -20.08 11.73 4.92
CA PHE A 57 -19.74 10.35 4.64
C PHE A 57 -18.54 9.93 5.49
N PHE A 58 -18.67 8.78 6.15
CA PHE A 58 -17.64 8.20 7.00
C PHE A 58 -17.05 7.00 6.27
N GLU A 59 -15.73 6.96 6.14
CA GLU A 59 -15.05 5.82 5.54
C GLU A 59 -15.20 4.61 6.45
N VAL A 60 -15.81 3.55 5.92
CA VAL A 60 -16.11 2.33 6.65
C VAL A 60 -15.21 1.18 6.23
N LYS A 61 -14.72 1.17 4.98
CA LYS A 61 -13.80 0.15 4.49
C LYS A 61 -12.80 0.78 3.53
N ARG A 62 -11.58 0.28 3.56
CA ARG A 62 -10.58 0.53 2.53
C ARG A 62 -9.94 -0.79 2.16
N ARG A 63 -9.96 -1.14 0.88
CA ARG A 63 -9.57 -2.46 0.39
C ARG A 63 -8.75 -2.36 -0.87
N PHE A 64 -7.86 -3.31 -1.05
CA PHE A 64 -7.18 -3.54 -2.31
C PHE A 64 -8.16 -4.14 -3.33
N LYS A 65 -7.74 -4.18 -4.60
CA LYS A 65 -8.51 -4.74 -5.72
C LYS A 65 -9.00 -6.18 -5.48
N ASN A 66 -8.25 -6.96 -4.70
CA ASN A 66 -8.63 -8.32 -4.28
C ASN A 66 -9.77 -8.37 -3.23
N GLY A 67 -10.25 -7.23 -2.78
CA GLY A 67 -11.36 -7.11 -1.83
C GLY A 67 -11.01 -7.38 -0.37
N VAL A 68 -9.73 -7.42 -0.02
CA VAL A 68 -9.23 -7.46 1.37
C VAL A 68 -8.47 -6.17 1.72
N SER A 69 -8.30 -5.92 3.01
CA SER A 69 -7.66 -4.73 3.57
C SER A 69 -6.13 -4.86 3.63
N PHE A 70 -5.58 -6.04 3.29
CA PHE A 70 -4.15 -6.35 3.35
C PHE A 70 -3.60 -6.67 1.95
N ASN A 71 -2.37 -6.27 1.67
CA ASN A 71 -1.63 -6.73 0.50
C ASN A 71 -0.65 -7.86 0.88
N ASN A 72 0.07 -8.39 -0.11
CA ASN A 72 1.04 -9.46 0.09
C ASN A 72 2.26 -9.05 0.92
N ASP A 73 2.55 -7.75 1.00
CA ASP A 73 3.66 -7.20 1.79
C ASP A 73 3.26 -6.97 3.26
N GLY A 74 2.03 -7.29 3.67
CA GLY A 74 1.54 -7.04 5.03
C GLY A 74 1.06 -5.60 5.28
N PHE A 75 0.92 -4.76 4.24
CA PHE A 75 0.36 -3.42 4.36
C PHE A 75 -1.13 -3.49 4.66
N GLN A 76 -1.57 -2.82 5.72
CA GLN A 76 -2.98 -2.70 6.07
C GLN A 76 -3.54 -1.34 5.63
N GLN A 77 -4.62 -1.39 4.86
CA GLN A 77 -5.46 -0.24 4.57
C GLN A 77 -6.40 0.03 5.75
N ILE A 78 -6.12 1.09 6.49
CA ILE A 78 -6.96 1.52 7.62
C ILE A 78 -7.87 2.67 7.18
N PRO A 79 -9.20 2.48 7.19
CA PRO A 79 -10.15 3.55 6.88
C PRO A 79 -10.12 4.62 7.98
N THR A 80 -9.99 5.88 7.57
CA THR A 80 -9.82 7.03 8.48
C THR A 80 -10.51 8.30 7.99
N TRP A 81 -10.98 8.33 6.74
CA TRP A 81 -11.48 9.54 6.13
C TRP A 81 -12.93 9.84 6.54
N ILE A 82 -13.20 11.11 6.72
CA ILE A 82 -14.56 11.64 6.85
C ILE A 82 -14.63 12.79 5.87
N ILE A 83 -15.58 12.72 4.94
CA ILE A 83 -15.69 13.69 3.85
C ILE A 83 -17.12 14.24 3.74
N GLN A 84 -17.23 15.46 3.23
CA GLN A 84 -18.52 16.10 3.00
C GLN A 84 -18.39 17.09 1.84
N PHE A 85 -19.19 16.88 0.79
CA PHE A 85 -19.31 17.87 -0.26
C PHE A 85 -20.08 19.08 0.27
N LYS A 86 -19.51 20.28 0.12
CA LYS A 86 -20.07 21.53 0.68
C LYS A 86 -20.53 22.51 -0.40
N ALA A 87 -19.74 22.65 -1.46
CA ALA A 87 -19.99 23.57 -2.57
C ALA A 87 -19.40 22.99 -3.86
N PRO A 88 -19.76 23.52 -5.06
CA PRO A 88 -19.30 23.00 -6.36
C PRO A 88 -17.81 22.70 -6.46
N ASP A 89 -16.99 23.53 -5.83
CA ASP A 89 -15.53 23.50 -5.84
C ASP A 89 -14.92 23.16 -4.47
N THR A 90 -15.72 22.71 -3.51
CA THR A 90 -15.30 22.56 -2.11
C THR A 90 -15.71 21.21 -1.53
N MET A 91 -14.69 20.42 -1.18
CA MET A 91 -14.83 19.20 -0.38
C MET A 91 -14.28 19.45 1.02
N LEU A 92 -15.05 19.09 2.05
CA LEU A 92 -14.54 19.05 3.40
C LEU A 92 -13.94 17.67 3.67
N ALA A 93 -12.77 17.60 4.30
CA ALA A 93 -12.21 16.37 4.86
C ALA A 93 -11.73 16.58 6.30
N TYR A 94 -11.92 15.58 7.16
CA TYR A 94 -11.51 15.68 8.57
C TYR A 94 -9.98 15.59 8.71
N SER A 95 -9.39 16.56 9.41
CA SER A 95 -7.98 16.54 9.83
C SER A 95 -7.88 15.99 11.26
N PRO A 96 -7.23 14.82 11.47
CA PRO A 96 -7.00 14.29 12.81
C PRO A 96 -6.13 15.22 13.67
N GLU A 97 -5.12 15.86 13.08
CA GLU A 97 -4.20 16.78 13.76
C GLU A 97 -4.93 18.00 14.33
N LYS A 98 -5.81 18.60 13.52
CA LYS A 98 -6.55 19.82 13.89
C LYS A 98 -7.92 19.54 14.51
N LYS A 99 -8.32 18.26 14.58
CA LYS A 99 -9.60 17.79 15.11
C LYS A 99 -10.83 18.48 14.52
N LYS A 100 -10.77 18.86 13.23
CA LYS A 100 -11.86 19.58 12.54
C LYS A 100 -11.92 19.23 11.06
N MET A 101 -13.06 19.52 10.43
CA MET A 101 -13.21 19.46 8.98
C MET A 101 -12.46 20.63 8.34
N GLU A 102 -11.56 20.33 7.41
CA GLU A 102 -10.87 21.33 6.60
C GLU A 102 -11.45 21.38 5.20
N SER A 103 -11.50 22.58 4.64
CA SER A 103 -11.93 22.80 3.26
C SER A 103 -10.77 22.55 2.32
N PHE A 104 -11.01 21.72 1.31
CA PHE A 104 -10.12 21.49 0.19
C PHE A 104 -10.82 21.89 -1.10
N TYR A 105 -10.07 22.50 -2.01
CA TYR A 105 -10.53 22.72 -3.36
C TYR A 105 -10.80 21.36 -4.02
N LEU A 106 -12.00 21.18 -4.55
CA LEU A 106 -12.41 20.02 -5.31
C LEU A 106 -12.18 20.31 -6.78
N HIS A 107 -11.06 19.83 -7.29
CA HIS A 107 -10.77 19.92 -8.72
C HIS A 107 -11.43 18.73 -9.43
N HIS A 108 -12.34 19.01 -10.36
CA HIS A 108 -12.89 18.01 -11.26
C HIS A 108 -11.99 17.91 -12.49
N ASP A 109 -11.44 16.71 -12.71
CA ASP A 109 -10.67 16.36 -13.90
C ASP A 109 -11.60 15.63 -14.90
N HIS A 110 -11.05 15.16 -16.02
CA HIS A 110 -11.80 14.45 -17.04
C HIS A 110 -12.52 13.21 -16.48
N GLY A 111 -13.74 12.96 -16.96
CA GLY A 111 -14.56 11.83 -16.52
C GLY A 111 -15.02 11.95 -15.07
N ARG A 112 -14.84 10.87 -14.30
CA ARG A 112 -15.26 10.77 -12.88
C ARG A 112 -14.09 10.90 -11.90
N ILE A 113 -13.04 11.62 -12.29
CA ILE A 113 -11.86 11.82 -11.46
C ILE A 113 -11.91 13.19 -10.79
N TYR A 114 -11.61 13.19 -9.49
CA TYR A 114 -11.61 14.38 -8.66
C TYR A 114 -10.35 14.41 -7.83
N ASN A 115 -9.74 15.58 -7.71
CA ASN A 115 -8.66 15.81 -6.76
C ASN A 115 -9.18 16.61 -5.57
N PHE A 116 -8.90 16.14 -4.37
CA PHE A 116 -9.03 16.91 -3.14
C PHE A 116 -8.04 16.38 -2.11
N ALA A 117 -7.63 17.24 -1.17
CA ALA A 117 -6.66 16.88 -0.13
C ALA A 117 -5.36 16.25 -0.69
N ARG A 118 -4.91 16.72 -1.87
CA ARG A 118 -3.71 16.26 -2.60
C ARG A 118 -3.77 14.80 -3.08
N GLU A 119 -4.96 14.21 -3.14
CA GLU A 119 -5.16 12.84 -3.61
C GLU A 119 -6.17 12.85 -4.77
N TYR A 120 -5.93 12.01 -5.77
CA TYR A 120 -6.86 11.81 -6.88
C TYR A 120 -7.75 10.59 -6.61
N PHE A 121 -9.04 10.78 -6.84
CA PHE A 121 -10.05 9.75 -6.67
C PHE A 121 -10.89 9.59 -7.93
N ARG A 122 -10.94 8.36 -8.46
CA ARG A 122 -11.95 7.95 -9.43
C ARG A 122 -13.20 7.51 -8.71
N VAL A 123 -14.31 8.19 -8.98
CA VAL A 123 -15.60 7.91 -8.35
C VAL A 123 -16.26 6.72 -9.05
N ARG A 124 -16.37 5.59 -8.35
CA ARG A 124 -17.07 4.41 -8.85
C ARG A 124 -18.57 4.47 -8.55
N ILE A 125 -18.96 4.87 -7.33
CA ILE A 125 -20.37 4.95 -6.89
C ILE A 125 -20.60 6.22 -6.08
N ILE A 126 -21.68 6.93 -6.39
CA ILE A 126 -22.29 7.96 -5.52
C ILE A 126 -23.77 7.66 -5.38
N SER A 127 -24.21 7.51 -4.13
CA SER A 127 -25.62 7.54 -3.74
C SER A 127 -25.78 8.44 -2.52
N LYS A 128 -27.03 8.74 -2.12
CA LYS A 128 -27.31 9.49 -0.87
C LYS A 128 -26.81 8.78 0.39
N ASP A 129 -26.59 7.48 0.28
CA ASP A 129 -26.37 6.56 1.40
C ASP A 129 -24.94 6.02 1.43
N SER A 130 -24.27 5.95 0.28
CA SER A 130 -22.93 5.38 0.15
C SER A 130 -22.09 6.02 -0.96
N LEU A 131 -20.78 6.02 -0.77
CA LEU A 131 -19.79 6.35 -1.79
C LEU A 131 -18.79 5.21 -1.97
N VAL A 132 -18.33 5.00 -3.20
CA VAL A 132 -17.16 4.16 -3.48
C VAL A 132 -16.20 4.96 -4.33
N LEU A 133 -15.02 5.22 -3.77
CA LEU A 133 -13.95 5.99 -4.39
C LEU A 133 -12.74 5.09 -4.56
N GLN A 134 -12.17 5.03 -5.76
CA GLN A 134 -10.88 4.41 -6.01
C GLN A 134 -9.81 5.50 -5.96
N ARG A 135 -8.78 5.32 -5.14
CA ARG A 135 -7.59 6.17 -5.18
C ARG A 135 -6.82 5.85 -6.46
N VAL A 136 -6.41 6.89 -7.18
CA VAL A 136 -5.61 6.73 -8.40
C VAL A 136 -4.34 7.55 -8.29
N GLN A 137 -3.22 6.96 -8.71
CA GLN A 137 -1.98 7.69 -8.87
C GLN A 137 -1.99 8.46 -10.19
N VAL A 138 -1.55 9.70 -10.15
CA VAL A 138 -1.38 10.54 -11.34
C VAL A 138 0.08 10.94 -11.44
N ASP A 139 0.75 10.50 -12.50
CA ASP A 139 2.15 10.79 -12.79
C ASP A 139 2.23 11.52 -14.15
N ALA A 140 2.86 12.70 -14.17
CA ALA A 140 3.05 13.51 -15.39
C ALA A 140 1.76 13.70 -16.23
N MET A 141 0.66 14.08 -15.56
CA MET A 141 -0.67 14.28 -16.18
C MET A 141 -1.28 13.01 -16.80
N LYS A 142 -0.77 11.83 -16.45
CA LYS A 142 -1.34 10.54 -16.82
C LYS A 142 -1.79 9.80 -15.58
N ILE A 143 -3.01 9.28 -15.63
CA ILE A 143 -3.52 8.41 -14.59
C ILE A 143 -2.84 7.06 -14.78
N ALA A 144 -2.18 6.57 -13.74
CA ALA A 144 -1.60 5.23 -13.77
C ALA A 144 -2.71 4.20 -14.03
N GLY A 145 -2.38 3.13 -14.74
CA GLY A 145 -3.34 2.08 -15.08
C GLY A 145 -3.97 1.42 -13.84
N ASP A 146 -5.08 0.70 -14.04
CA ASP A 146 -5.78 -0.05 -12.99
C ASP A 146 -4.98 -1.27 -12.48
N ASP A 147 -3.81 -1.50 -13.06
CA ASP A 147 -2.78 -2.47 -12.70
C ASP A 147 -1.65 -1.88 -11.85
N ASP A 148 -1.55 -0.54 -11.73
CA ASP A 148 -0.57 0.09 -10.85
C ASP A 148 -0.94 -0.19 -9.37
N PRO A 149 -0.03 -0.80 -8.56
CA PRO A 149 -0.27 -1.06 -7.14
C PRO A 149 -0.55 0.20 -6.30
N ARG A 150 -0.32 1.39 -6.82
CA ARG A 150 -0.65 2.67 -6.16
C ARG A 150 -2.10 3.10 -6.43
N SER A 151 -2.72 2.56 -7.48
CA SER A 151 -4.10 2.83 -7.91
C SER A 151 -5.08 1.71 -7.54
N ASP A 152 -4.64 0.73 -6.75
CA ASP A 152 -5.39 -0.50 -6.46
C ASP A 152 -6.28 -0.41 -5.20
N VAL A 153 -6.49 0.80 -4.67
CA VAL A 153 -7.16 1.04 -3.38
C VAL A 153 -8.55 1.60 -3.55
N TYR A 154 -9.54 0.91 -2.97
CA TYR A 154 -10.96 1.26 -3.00
C TYR A 154 -11.44 1.59 -1.60
N SER A 155 -12.05 2.76 -1.45
CA SER A 155 -12.58 3.29 -0.21
C SER A 155 -14.10 3.32 -0.28
N THR A 156 -14.77 2.69 0.68
CA THR A 156 -16.22 2.69 0.83
C THR A 156 -16.61 3.59 1.98
N TYR A 157 -17.60 4.44 1.74
CA TYR A 157 -18.11 5.37 2.74
C TYR A 157 -19.61 5.19 2.90
N TYR A 158 -20.10 5.37 4.13
CA TYR A 158 -21.53 5.42 4.43
C TYR A 158 -21.94 6.74 5.04
N SER A 159 -23.16 7.16 4.73
CA SER A 159 -23.82 8.25 5.45
C SER A 159 -24.17 7.80 6.88
N LYS A 160 -24.31 8.76 7.79
CA LYS A 160 -24.73 8.46 9.18
C LYS A 160 -26.05 7.69 9.24
N LYS A 161 -27.00 8.04 8.35
CA LYS A 161 -28.31 7.39 8.22
C LYS A 161 -28.22 5.88 7.99
N ILE A 162 -27.33 5.43 7.10
CA ILE A 162 -27.13 4.00 6.85
C ILE A 162 -26.50 3.31 8.06
N ILE A 163 -25.49 3.93 8.67
CA ILE A 163 -24.81 3.35 9.82
C ILE A 163 -25.80 3.12 10.97
N ASP A 164 -26.68 4.10 11.21
CA ASP A 164 -27.72 4.00 12.23
C ASP A 164 -28.76 2.93 11.87
N LYS A 165 -29.17 2.83 10.59
CA LYS A 165 -30.06 1.76 10.10
C LYS A 165 -29.46 0.35 10.28
N LEU A 166 -28.14 0.24 10.19
CA LEU A 166 -27.41 -1.03 10.41
C LEU A 166 -27.25 -1.36 11.91
N ASN A 167 -27.72 -0.50 12.83
CA ASN A 167 -27.58 -0.68 14.28
C ASN A 167 -26.13 -0.96 14.71
N THR A 168 -25.18 -0.22 14.14
CA THR A 168 -23.75 -0.42 14.38
C THR A 168 -23.01 0.91 14.52
N THR A 169 -21.71 0.86 14.77
CA THR A 169 -20.86 2.04 14.87
C THR A 169 -19.89 2.13 13.70
N ILE A 170 -19.34 3.33 13.47
CA ILE A 170 -18.29 3.52 12.46
C ILE A 170 -17.10 2.60 12.77
N GLY A 171 -16.66 2.54 14.03
CA GLY A 171 -15.52 1.72 14.44
C GLY A 171 -15.73 0.24 14.20
N GLU A 172 -16.93 -0.30 14.47
CA GLU A 172 -17.25 -1.70 14.15
C GLU A 172 -17.18 -1.99 12.65
N LEU A 173 -17.71 -1.07 11.83
CA LEU A 173 -17.64 -1.21 10.38
C LEU A 173 -16.20 -1.10 9.84
N GLN A 174 -15.33 -0.37 10.51
CA GLN A 174 -13.92 -0.21 10.15
C GLN A 174 -13.04 -1.43 10.49
N LYS A 175 -13.52 -2.35 11.33
CA LYS A 175 -12.73 -3.54 11.71
C LYS A 175 -12.43 -4.47 10.52
N PRO A 176 -11.28 -5.16 10.54
CA PRO A 176 -11.00 -6.26 9.62
C PRO A 176 -12.10 -7.33 9.62
N THR A 177 -12.32 -7.94 8.47
CA THR A 177 -13.34 -8.97 8.23
C THR A 177 -12.76 -10.38 8.36
N SER A 178 -13.63 -11.40 8.40
CA SER A 178 -13.21 -12.80 8.38
C SER A 178 -12.37 -13.15 7.14
N ARG A 179 -12.64 -12.51 5.99
CA ARG A 179 -11.84 -12.67 4.77
C ARG A 179 -10.42 -12.12 4.95
N ASP A 180 -10.27 -11.00 5.64
CA ASP A 180 -8.95 -10.44 5.98
C ASP A 180 -8.18 -11.41 6.89
N THR A 181 -8.86 -11.99 7.89
CA THR A 181 -8.26 -13.01 8.76
C THR A 181 -7.81 -14.26 7.99
N LEU A 182 -8.61 -14.75 7.05
CA LEU A 182 -8.24 -15.88 6.20
C LEU A 182 -7.03 -15.57 5.31
N PHE A 183 -6.98 -14.36 4.74
CA PHE A 183 -5.85 -13.91 3.94
C PHE A 183 -4.55 -13.86 4.76
N ILE A 184 -4.60 -13.28 5.96
CA ILE A 184 -3.44 -13.26 6.88
C ILE A 184 -3.06 -14.67 7.33
N LYS A 185 -4.02 -15.56 7.54
CA LYS A 185 -3.75 -16.97 7.86
C LYS A 185 -2.96 -17.65 6.73
N ASP A 186 -3.33 -17.43 5.46
CA ASP A 186 -2.59 -17.97 4.31
C ASP A 186 -1.15 -17.43 4.24
N LEU A 187 -0.97 -16.12 4.41
CA LEU A 187 0.37 -15.52 4.46
C LEU A 187 1.20 -16.10 5.62
N SER A 188 0.59 -16.23 6.81
CA SER A 188 1.26 -16.77 7.99
C SER A 188 1.69 -18.23 7.77
N LEU A 189 0.87 -19.06 7.12
CA LEU A 189 1.22 -20.44 6.79
C LEU A 189 2.49 -20.54 5.92
N LYS A 190 2.74 -19.57 5.04
CA LYS A 190 3.98 -19.51 4.25
C LYS A 190 5.18 -19.27 5.15
N THR A 191 5.05 -18.37 6.12
CA THR A 191 6.10 -18.13 7.12
C THR A 191 6.39 -19.33 7.99
N TYR A 192 5.40 -20.15 8.34
CA TYR A 192 5.63 -21.31 9.20
C TYR A 192 6.42 -22.42 8.51
N LYS A 193 6.32 -22.52 7.18
CA LYS A 193 7.07 -23.50 6.39
C LYS A 193 8.56 -23.16 6.31
N ASP A 194 8.88 -21.87 6.30
CA ASP A 194 10.26 -21.36 6.21
C ASP A 194 10.45 -20.15 7.14
N PRO A 195 10.53 -20.39 8.47
CA PRO A 195 10.40 -19.33 9.48
C PRO A 195 11.57 -18.35 9.50
N SER A 196 12.73 -18.71 8.96
CA SER A 196 13.94 -17.88 8.95
C SER A 196 14.07 -17.02 7.69
N ASN A 197 13.22 -17.23 6.68
CA ASN A 197 13.38 -16.63 5.37
C ASN A 197 12.74 -15.23 5.31
N PRO A 198 13.54 -14.17 5.11
CA PRO A 198 13.04 -12.80 5.08
C PRO A 198 12.15 -12.50 3.87
N THR A 199 12.19 -13.30 2.79
CA THR A 199 11.37 -13.06 1.60
C THR A 199 9.90 -13.46 1.78
N VAL A 200 9.62 -14.39 2.70
CA VAL A 200 8.25 -14.80 3.04
C VAL A 200 7.75 -14.14 4.31
N ALA A 201 8.66 -13.66 5.16
CA ALA A 201 8.32 -12.86 6.34
C ALA A 201 7.65 -11.55 5.91
N PHE A 202 6.68 -11.09 6.68
CA PHE A 202 5.99 -9.84 6.44
C PHE A 202 5.83 -9.04 7.75
N PRO A 203 5.70 -7.71 7.69
CA PRO A 203 5.61 -6.88 8.87
C PRO A 203 4.34 -7.18 9.67
N ALA A 204 4.50 -7.28 10.98
CA ALA A 204 3.39 -7.50 11.90
C ALA A 204 2.75 -6.16 12.30
N THR A 205 1.44 -6.04 12.11
CA THR A 205 0.68 -4.84 12.57
C THR A 205 0.82 -4.59 14.07
N SER A 206 0.99 -5.65 14.85
CA SER A 206 1.51 -5.63 16.22
C SER A 206 2.95 -6.16 16.19
N PRO A 207 3.97 -5.30 16.20
CA PRO A 207 5.38 -5.72 16.13
C PRO A 207 5.82 -6.59 17.30
N VAL A 208 6.98 -7.24 17.13
CA VAL A 208 7.64 -8.03 18.17
C VAL A 208 7.79 -7.20 19.45
N VAL A 209 7.58 -7.83 20.61
CA VAL A 209 7.75 -7.17 21.90
C VAL A 209 8.84 -7.89 22.69
N PHE A 210 9.82 -7.11 23.14
CA PHE A 210 10.86 -7.54 24.05
C PHE A 210 10.53 -7.04 25.45
N VAL A 211 10.38 -7.96 26.41
CA VAL A 211 10.20 -7.61 27.82
C VAL A 211 11.47 -8.01 28.57
N PRO A 212 12.25 -7.05 29.11
CA PRO A 212 13.44 -7.34 29.91
C PRO A 212 13.13 -8.31 31.05
N ASN A 213 13.96 -9.35 31.21
CA ASN A 213 13.85 -10.26 32.35
C ASN A 213 14.79 -9.89 33.51
N SER A 214 15.62 -8.86 33.34
CA SER A 214 16.59 -8.41 34.33
C SER A 214 16.79 -6.90 34.25
N LYS A 215 17.29 -6.30 35.34
CA LYS A 215 17.64 -4.87 35.39
C LYS A 215 18.91 -4.53 34.59
N ASN A 216 19.67 -5.56 34.19
CA ASN A 216 20.90 -5.39 33.43
C ASN A 216 20.63 -5.16 31.95
N VAL A 217 19.39 -5.23 31.49
CA VAL A 217 19.05 -5.02 30.09
C VAL A 217 17.91 -4.02 29.94
N SER A 218 17.99 -3.19 28.90
CA SER A 218 16.91 -2.28 28.50
C SER A 218 16.67 -2.38 27.00
N VAL A 219 15.42 -2.20 26.59
CA VAL A 219 15.01 -2.14 25.20
C VAL A 219 14.17 -0.89 24.95
N GLU A 220 14.45 -0.23 23.84
CA GLU A 220 13.72 0.94 23.37
C GLU A 220 13.32 0.66 21.91
N LYS A 221 12.02 0.72 21.61
CA LYS A 221 11.54 0.73 20.23
C LYS A 221 11.65 2.16 19.72
N ILE A 222 12.45 2.36 18.67
CA ILE A 222 12.67 3.65 18.03
C ILE A 222 11.67 3.77 16.88
N SER A 223 10.92 4.87 16.84
CA SER A 223 10.05 5.14 15.69
C SER A 223 10.88 5.50 14.47
N THR A 224 10.46 4.97 13.33
CA THR A 224 11.00 5.27 12.00
C THR A 224 10.20 6.37 11.28
N ALA A 225 9.19 6.93 11.94
CA ALA A 225 8.47 8.10 11.44
C ALA A 225 9.43 9.29 11.31
N ASP A 226 9.39 9.93 10.15
CA ASP A 226 10.25 11.05 9.79
C ASP A 226 9.49 11.94 8.80
N GLU A 227 8.94 13.04 9.30
CA GLU A 227 8.15 13.98 8.50
C GLU A 227 8.98 14.65 7.40
N LEU A 228 10.28 14.89 7.64
CA LEU A 228 11.17 15.52 6.66
C LEU A 228 11.39 14.61 5.44
N ASN A 229 11.42 13.30 5.67
CA ASN A 229 11.56 12.28 4.64
C ASN A 229 10.23 11.62 4.24
N ASN A 230 9.09 12.24 4.56
CA ASN A 230 7.74 11.75 4.26
C ASN A 230 7.41 10.33 4.81
N ARG A 231 8.10 9.87 5.85
CA ARG A 231 7.79 8.62 6.54
C ARG A 231 6.74 8.86 7.61
N LYS A 232 5.52 8.43 7.34
CA LYS A 232 4.39 8.58 8.27
C LYS A 232 4.42 7.50 9.35
N SER A 233 3.92 7.83 10.55
CA SER A 233 3.76 6.87 11.65
C SER A 233 2.85 5.68 11.30
N ALA A 234 1.94 5.85 10.34
CA ALA A 234 1.06 4.78 9.85
C ALA A 234 1.81 3.57 9.27
N VAL A 235 3.05 3.76 8.80
CA VAL A 235 3.92 2.68 8.28
C VAL A 235 5.02 2.28 9.26
N ASP A 236 5.02 2.80 10.48
CA ASP A 236 6.12 2.56 11.43
C ASP A 236 6.29 1.07 11.81
N TYR A 237 5.22 0.29 11.68
CA TYR A 237 5.27 -1.15 11.91
C TYR A 237 5.99 -1.94 10.80
N PHE A 238 6.27 -1.34 9.64
CA PHE A 238 7.00 -1.98 8.54
C PHE A 238 8.46 -2.25 8.86
N TYR A 239 9.08 -1.34 9.60
CA TYR A 239 10.52 -1.35 9.86
C TYR A 239 10.79 -1.18 11.35
N PRO A 240 10.28 -2.08 12.21
CA PRO A 240 10.43 -1.92 13.64
C PRO A 240 11.91 -1.99 14.01
N TYR A 241 12.40 -0.92 14.64
CA TYR A 241 13.79 -0.77 15.05
C TYR A 241 13.91 -0.74 16.57
N TYR A 242 14.79 -1.57 17.12
CA TYR A 242 14.99 -1.67 18.56
C TYR A 242 16.43 -1.37 18.92
N LYS A 243 16.60 -0.54 19.94
CA LYS A 243 17.88 -0.33 20.61
C LYS A 243 17.88 -1.12 21.91
N ILE A 244 18.82 -2.04 22.01
CA ILE A 244 19.00 -2.93 23.15
C ILE A 244 20.34 -2.58 23.81
N VAL A 245 20.30 -2.34 25.12
CA VAL A 245 21.49 -2.09 25.93
C VAL A 245 21.62 -3.18 26.96
N ILE A 246 22.75 -3.88 26.95
CA ILE A 246 23.12 -4.93 27.90
C ILE A 246 24.25 -4.39 28.76
N ASN A 247 23.96 -4.16 30.04
CA ASN A 247 24.93 -3.83 31.06
C ASN A 247 25.56 -5.11 31.60
N LYS A 248 26.84 -5.06 31.96
CA LYS A 248 27.65 -6.22 32.39
C LYS A 248 27.84 -7.28 31.30
N SER A 249 28.07 -6.85 30.07
CA SER A 249 28.50 -7.76 29.00
C SER A 249 29.94 -8.21 29.21
N TYR A 250 30.34 -9.34 28.64
CA TYR A 250 31.73 -9.80 28.74
C TYR A 250 32.76 -8.80 28.15
N LYS A 251 32.35 -8.06 27.12
CA LYS A 251 33.15 -7.00 26.48
C LYS A 251 32.25 -5.88 25.97
N ASP A 252 32.83 -4.71 25.75
CA ASP A 252 32.15 -3.63 25.04
C ASP A 252 31.97 -4.00 23.56
N PHE A 253 30.75 -3.81 23.04
CA PHE A 253 30.47 -3.99 21.62
C PHE A 253 29.25 -3.19 21.17
N VAL A 254 29.21 -2.90 19.87
CA VAL A 254 28.04 -2.33 19.21
C VAL A 254 27.82 -3.06 17.89
N TYR A 255 26.64 -3.66 17.74
CA TYR A 255 26.25 -4.33 16.50
C TYR A 255 24.89 -3.83 16.02
N ASN A 256 24.79 -3.66 14.70
CA ASN A 256 23.55 -3.40 14.00
C ASN A 256 23.30 -4.57 13.04
N PHE A 257 22.15 -5.21 13.17
CA PHE A 257 21.78 -6.36 12.34
C PHE A 257 20.27 -6.50 12.29
N SER A 258 19.76 -7.26 11.32
CA SER A 258 18.33 -7.59 11.26
C SER A 258 18.12 -9.06 11.56
N VAL A 259 16.98 -9.35 12.18
CA VAL A 259 16.55 -10.72 12.47
C VAL A 259 15.12 -10.90 12.02
N VAL A 260 14.80 -12.11 11.54
CA VAL A 260 13.43 -12.58 11.45
C VAL A 260 13.09 -13.25 12.77
N VAL A 261 12.01 -12.79 13.41
CA VAL A 261 11.44 -13.42 14.61
C VAL A 261 10.28 -14.29 14.18
N ASP A 262 10.37 -15.59 14.40
CA ASP A 262 9.32 -16.53 14.00
C ASP A 262 8.08 -16.47 14.91
N ALA A 263 7.07 -17.26 14.57
CA ALA A 263 5.81 -17.34 15.32
C ALA A 263 5.97 -17.86 16.76
N ASN A 264 7.12 -18.43 17.12
CA ASN A 264 7.45 -18.92 18.46
C ASN A 264 8.39 -17.96 19.23
N GLY A 265 8.83 -16.87 18.61
CA GLY A 265 9.76 -15.91 19.20
C GLY A 265 11.24 -16.24 18.97
N LYS A 266 11.58 -17.25 18.16
CA LYS A 266 12.96 -17.57 17.81
C LYS A 266 13.48 -16.59 16.76
N MET A 267 14.72 -16.13 16.94
CA MET A 267 15.36 -15.14 16.08
C MET A 267 16.34 -15.78 15.10
N TYR A 268 16.29 -15.35 13.85
CA TYR A 268 17.18 -15.78 12.77
C TYR A 268 17.86 -14.56 12.16
N VAL A 269 19.19 -14.48 12.22
CA VAL A 269 19.94 -13.36 11.64
C VAL A 269 19.87 -13.39 10.12
N THR A 270 19.36 -12.31 9.53
CA THR A 270 19.16 -12.17 8.08
C THR A 270 20.06 -11.14 7.44
N LYS A 271 20.48 -10.10 8.17
CA LYS A 271 21.32 -8.99 7.66
C LYS A 271 22.29 -8.49 8.72
N GLY A 272 23.31 -7.74 8.31
CA GLY A 272 24.33 -7.10 9.17
C GLY A 272 25.70 -7.79 9.14
N TYR A 273 25.83 -8.86 8.36
CA TYR A 273 27.08 -9.59 8.13
C TYR A 273 27.66 -9.36 6.73
N GLU A 274 27.02 -8.54 5.89
CA GLU A 274 27.44 -8.26 4.51
C GLU A 274 28.60 -7.25 4.44
N PHE A 275 28.78 -6.45 5.49
CA PHE A 275 29.76 -5.36 5.57
C PHE A 275 31.19 -5.81 5.92
N VAL A 276 31.45 -7.12 5.93
CA VAL A 276 32.80 -7.69 6.10
C VAL A 276 33.26 -8.36 4.81
N LEU A 277 34.56 -8.64 4.71
CA LEU A 277 35.11 -9.39 3.57
C LEU A 277 34.38 -10.73 3.40
N PRO A 278 34.18 -11.20 2.15
CA PRO A 278 33.44 -12.42 1.86
C PRO A 278 33.84 -13.63 2.70
N GLU A 279 35.14 -13.85 2.95
CA GLU A 279 35.62 -14.95 3.78
C GLU A 279 35.18 -14.89 5.25
N TYR A 280 34.86 -13.70 5.78
CA TYR A 280 34.44 -13.51 7.17
C TYR A 280 32.93 -13.47 7.35
N ARG A 281 32.13 -13.51 6.28
CA ARG A 281 30.66 -13.38 6.36
C ARG A 281 30.02 -14.48 7.19
N GLU A 282 30.41 -15.73 6.98
CA GLU A 282 29.89 -16.86 7.75
C GLU A 282 30.25 -16.78 9.23
N GLN A 283 31.50 -16.40 9.54
CA GLN A 283 31.94 -16.20 10.92
C GLN A 283 31.16 -15.05 11.57
N ARG A 284 30.95 -13.95 10.83
CA ARG A 284 30.19 -12.79 11.30
C ARG A 284 28.72 -13.15 11.55
N LYS A 285 28.09 -13.91 10.64
CA LYS A 285 26.73 -14.42 10.80
C LYS A 285 26.60 -15.29 12.04
N LYS A 286 27.52 -16.23 12.27
CA LYS A 286 27.54 -17.08 13.47
C LYS A 286 27.69 -16.26 14.76
N LEU A 287 28.55 -15.23 14.76
CA LEU A 287 28.70 -14.33 15.89
C LEU A 287 27.38 -13.60 16.22
N LEU A 288 26.74 -13.00 15.21
CA LEU A 288 25.49 -12.29 15.38
C LEU A 288 24.36 -13.23 15.83
N GLN A 289 24.31 -14.44 15.25
CA GLN A 289 23.34 -15.47 15.64
C GLN A 289 23.56 -15.90 17.10
N GLY A 290 24.82 -16.07 17.53
CA GLY A 290 25.15 -16.34 18.93
C GLY A 290 24.71 -15.20 19.86
N ILE A 291 24.75 -13.95 19.43
CA ILE A 291 24.20 -12.83 20.21
C ILE A 291 22.69 -12.94 20.34
N ALA A 292 21.98 -13.21 19.24
CA ALA A 292 20.53 -13.41 19.27
C ALA A 292 20.13 -14.58 20.19
N ASP A 293 20.75 -15.75 19.99
CA ASP A 293 20.39 -16.98 20.70
C ASP A 293 20.77 -16.95 22.17
N MET A 294 21.94 -16.43 22.52
CA MET A 294 22.44 -16.48 23.90
C MET A 294 22.11 -15.24 24.72
N TYR A 295 22.20 -14.04 24.14
CA TYR A 295 21.90 -12.83 24.90
C TYR A 295 20.43 -12.51 24.80
N LEU A 296 19.90 -12.31 23.59
CA LEU A 296 18.56 -11.76 23.44
C LEU A 296 17.49 -12.74 23.93
N SER A 297 17.57 -14.03 23.57
CA SER A 297 16.60 -15.03 24.04
C SER A 297 16.66 -15.29 25.55
N ASN A 298 17.83 -15.14 26.19
CA ASN A 298 17.97 -15.36 27.64
C ASN A 298 17.79 -14.10 28.49
N LEU A 299 17.78 -12.90 27.89
CA LEU A 299 17.62 -11.63 28.61
C LEU A 299 16.23 -11.03 28.43
N PHE A 300 15.41 -11.58 27.54
CA PHE A 300 14.08 -11.07 27.24
C PHE A 300 13.05 -12.18 27.16
N TYR A 301 11.84 -11.89 27.63
CA TYR A 301 10.65 -12.59 27.16
C TYR A 301 10.25 -11.98 25.81
N ILE A 302 10.30 -12.80 24.75
CA ILE A 302 10.04 -12.36 23.38
C ILE A 302 8.62 -12.77 23.00
N THR A 303 7.77 -11.78 22.75
CA THR A 303 6.46 -12.01 22.14
C THR A 303 6.59 -11.82 20.63
N PRO A 304 6.25 -12.82 19.81
CA PRO A 304 6.34 -12.73 18.36
C PRO A 304 5.39 -11.67 17.81
N GLY A 305 5.74 -11.13 16.63
CA GLY A 305 4.87 -10.21 15.90
C GLY A 305 3.55 -10.88 15.54
N LYS A 306 2.45 -10.13 15.61
CA LYS A 306 1.10 -10.60 15.29
C LYS A 306 0.39 -9.69 14.32
N THR A 307 -0.43 -10.29 13.46
CA THR A 307 -1.41 -9.57 12.65
C THR A 307 -2.78 -10.20 12.84
N LEU A 308 -3.78 -9.40 13.22
CA LEU A 308 -5.12 -9.89 13.60
C LEU A 308 -5.09 -10.99 14.68
N GLY A 309 -4.11 -10.93 15.60
CA GLY A 309 -3.91 -11.93 16.65
C GLY A 309 -3.17 -13.20 16.21
N ILE A 310 -2.83 -13.34 14.93
CA ILE A 310 -2.11 -14.50 14.39
C ILE A 310 -0.60 -14.21 14.47
N PRO A 311 0.20 -14.99 15.23
CA PRO A 311 1.65 -14.84 15.25
C PRO A 311 2.28 -15.34 13.95
N HIS A 312 3.27 -14.64 13.41
CA HIS A 312 3.95 -15.03 12.17
C HIS A 312 5.39 -14.52 12.14
N SER A 313 6.19 -15.01 11.18
CA SER A 313 7.54 -14.49 11.00
C SER A 313 7.51 -13.02 10.56
N SER A 314 8.28 -12.17 11.25
CA SER A 314 8.41 -10.75 10.94
C SER A 314 9.87 -10.31 11.08
N GLU A 315 10.35 -9.49 10.14
CA GLU A 315 11.70 -8.94 10.19
C GLU A 315 11.73 -7.69 11.09
N ILE A 316 12.76 -7.60 11.93
CA ILE A 316 13.03 -6.44 12.78
C ILE A 316 14.50 -6.05 12.66
N SER A 317 14.80 -4.77 12.89
CA SER A 317 16.17 -4.27 12.95
C SER A 317 16.59 -4.01 14.39
N LEU A 318 17.82 -4.38 14.73
CA LEU A 318 18.36 -4.31 16.08
C LEU A 318 19.65 -3.50 16.10
N LYS A 319 19.80 -2.67 17.13
CA LYS A 319 21.08 -2.12 17.59
C LYS A 319 21.35 -2.63 18.99
N VAL A 320 22.31 -3.53 19.11
CA VAL A 320 22.67 -4.16 20.38
C VAL A 320 23.99 -3.57 20.87
N ILE A 321 23.96 -3.03 22.08
CA ILE A 321 25.08 -2.38 22.75
C ILE A 321 25.40 -3.19 24.01
N GLY A 322 26.59 -3.79 24.06
CA GLY A 322 27.14 -4.38 25.27
C GLY A 322 28.06 -3.39 25.97
N ARG A 323 27.91 -3.23 27.29
CA ARG A 323 28.81 -2.47 28.14
C ARG A 323 29.36 -3.36 29.25
N THR A 324 30.67 -3.44 29.41
CA THR A 324 31.30 -4.34 30.39
C THR A 324 30.95 -3.99 31.82
N GLY A 325 30.59 -2.74 32.10
CA GLY A 325 30.04 -2.29 33.39
C GLY A 325 31.01 -2.52 34.56
N ASN A 326 31.64 -1.45 35.03
CA ASN A 326 32.32 -1.46 36.33
C ASN A 326 31.30 -1.70 37.46
#